data_AF-A0A358U420-F1
#
_entry.id   AF-A0A358U420-F1
#
_cell.length_a   1.000
_cell.length_b   1.000
_cell.length_c   1.000
_cell.angle_alpha   90.00
_cell.angle_beta   90.00
_cell.angle_gamma   90.00
#
_symmetry.space_group_name_H-M   'P 1'
#
loop_
_entity.id
_entity.type
_entity.pdbx_description
1 polymer ?
#
loop_
_entity_poly.entity_id
_entity_poly.type
_entity_poly.pdbx_seq_one_letter_code
_entity_poly.pdbx_strand_id
1 'polypeptide(L)' 'MYENIKVSISKLADFPLMGTIPLDRKVAEQDYRMIVVDPYLVFYILVMEDSTVEVHRVLHYKQDSPRIL' A
#
# COMPACT_ATOMS: atom_id res chain seq x y z
N MET A 1 -9.62 -12.57 6.61
CA MET A 1 -9.61 -11.34 5.79
C MET A 1 -8.93 -10.19 6.53
N TYR A 2 -9.52 -9.67 7.61
CA TYR A 2 -8.90 -8.62 8.44
C TYR A 2 -7.49 -8.99 8.96
N GLU A 3 -7.31 -10.23 9.43
CA GLU A 3 -5.99 -10.68 9.91
C GLU A 3 -4.91 -10.70 8.82
N ASN A 4 -5.27 -11.00 7.56
CA ASN A 4 -4.29 -11.00 6.47
C ASN A 4 -3.80 -9.58 6.17
N ILE A 5 -4.70 -8.58 6.25
CA ILE A 5 -4.35 -7.17 6.11
C ILE A 5 -3.43 -6.75 7.26
N LYS A 6 -3.78 -7.08 8.50
CA LYS A 6 -2.94 -6.79 9.67
C LYS A 6 -1.53 -7.39 9.56
N VAL A 7 -1.43 -8.68 9.25
CA VAL A 7 -0.14 -9.37 9.09
C VAL A 7 0.67 -8.78 7.94
N SER A 8 0.02 -8.33 6.87
CA SER A 8 0.72 -7.71 5.75
C SER A 8 1.20 -6.30 6.10
N ILE A 9 0.39 -5.50 6.81
CA ILE A 9 0.78 -4.17 7.30
C ILE A 9 1.89 -4.28 8.33
N SER A 10 1.86 -5.25 9.25
CA SER A 10 2.90 -5.39 10.27
C SER A 10 4.28 -5.66 9.66
N LYS A 11 4.34 -6.39 8.54
CA LYS A 11 5.59 -6.62 7.80
C LYS A 11 6.20 -5.34 7.23
N LEU A 12 5.43 -4.28 7.04
CA LEU A 12 5.96 -3.00 6.56
C LEU A 12 6.90 -2.34 7.57
N ALA A 13 6.78 -2.66 8.86
CA ALA A 13 7.71 -2.18 9.87
C ALA A 13 9.14 -2.70 9.64
N ASP A 14 9.27 -3.97 9.25
CA ASP A 14 10.55 -4.61 8.99
C ASP A 14 11.00 -4.45 7.52
N PHE A 15 10.04 -4.40 6.59
CA PHE A 15 10.27 -4.39 5.15
C PHE A 15 9.51 -3.25 4.45
N PRO A 16 9.80 -1.97 4.77
CA PRO A 16 9.05 -0.82 4.24
C PRO A 16 9.09 -0.72 2.70
N LEU A 17 10.12 -1.28 2.06
CA LEU A 17 10.30 -1.26 0.60
C LEU A 17 9.66 -2.43 -0.14
N MET A 18 8.96 -3.35 0.57
CA MET A 18 8.36 -4.53 -0.05
C MET A 18 7.17 -4.22 -0.98
N GLY A 19 6.55 -3.04 -0.82
CA GLY A 19 5.48 -2.57 -1.69
C GLY A 19 6.00 -2.05 -3.02
N THR A 20 5.23 -2.33 -4.08
CA THR A 20 5.51 -1.83 -5.44
C THR A 20 5.05 -0.39 -5.59
N ILE A 21 5.64 0.33 -6.53
CA ILE A 21 5.12 1.62 -6.98
C ILE A 21 3.83 1.34 -7.78
N PRO A 22 2.73 2.06 -7.52
CA PRO A 22 1.50 1.93 -8.31
C PRO A 22 1.74 2.26 -9.79
N LEU A 23 1.04 1.58 -10.71
CA LEU A 23 1.16 1.88 -12.14
C LEU A 23 0.50 3.20 -12.54
N ASP A 24 -0.52 3.64 -11.79
CA ASP A 24 -1.11 4.96 -12.00
C ASP A 24 -0.07 6.03 -11.67
N ARG A 25 0.35 6.73 -12.73
CA ARG A 25 1.40 7.73 -12.67
C ARG A 25 1.11 8.86 -11.68
N LYS A 26 -0.16 9.28 -11.52
CA LYS A 26 -0.50 10.36 -10.56
C LYS A 26 -0.29 9.91 -9.13
N VAL A 27 -0.55 8.64 -8.85
CA VAL A 27 -0.33 8.05 -7.52
C VAL A 27 1.17 7.79 -7.30
N ALA A 28 1.88 7.30 -8.32
CA ALA A 28 3.32 7.09 -8.26
C ALA A 28 4.12 8.41 -8.04
N GLU A 29 3.69 9.50 -8.67
CA GLU A 29 4.30 10.83 -8.52
C GLU A 29 4.14 11.43 -7.10
N GLN A 30 3.33 10.79 -6.24
CA GLN A 30 3.12 11.20 -4.84
C GLN A 30 3.88 10.29 -3.85
N ASP A 31 4.91 9.57 -4.30
CA ASP A 31 5.75 8.66 -3.50
C ASP A 31 4.99 7.50 -2.83
N TYR A 32 3.78 7.21 -3.30
CA TYR A 32 3.02 6.07 -2.81
C TYR A 32 3.66 4.75 -3.22
N ARG A 33 3.55 3.80 -2.30
CA ARG A 33 3.74 2.37 -2.52
C ARG A 33 2.45 1.64 -2.24
N MET A 34 2.32 0.44 -2.81
CA MET A 34 1.22 -0.45 -2.53
C MET A 34 1.66 -1.90 -2.31
N ILE A 35 0.95 -2.58 -1.41
CA ILE A 35 0.96 -4.04 -1.31
C ILE A 35 -0.41 -4.59 -1.67
N VAL A 36 -0.42 -5.72 -2.36
CA VAL A 36 -1.64 -6.45 -2.70
C VAL A 36 -1.92 -7.48 -1.61
N VAL A 37 -3.09 -7.37 -0.98
CA VAL A 37 -3.61 -8.30 0.02
C VAL A 37 -4.99 -8.74 -0.43
N ASP A 38 -5.07 -9.67 -1.39
CA ASP A 38 -6.30 -10.03 -2.10
C ASP A 38 -7.52 -10.19 -1.15
N PRO A 39 -8.66 -9.52 -1.40
CA PRO A 39 -8.97 -8.65 -2.55
C PRO A 39 -8.67 -7.14 -2.39
N TYR A 40 -7.72 -6.79 -1.52
CA TYR A 40 -7.41 -5.40 -1.14
C TYR A 40 -6.08 -4.89 -1.69
N LEU A 41 -6.01 -3.57 -1.85
CA LEU A 41 -4.80 -2.80 -2.09
C LEU A 41 -4.57 -1.90 -0.88
N VAL A 42 -3.38 -1.96 -0.30
CA VAL A 42 -2.97 -1.08 0.81
C VAL A 42 -1.99 -0.06 0.27
N PHE A 43 -2.33 1.22 0.34
CA PHE A 43 -1.50 2.35 -0.07
C PHE A 43 -0.82 2.99 1.13
N TYR A 44 0.47 3.21 1.02
CA TYR A 44 1.28 3.80 2.07
C TYR A 44 2.41 4.66 1.51
N ILE A 45 2.97 5.53 2.34
CA ILE A 45 4.19 6.30 2.05
C ILE A 45 5.28 5.96 3.06
N LEU A 46 6.54 6.25 2.70
CA LEU A 46 7.68 6.17 3.60
C LEU A 46 8.12 7.57 4.00
N VAL A 47 7.97 7.89 5.28
CA VAL A 47 8.47 9.14 5.85
C VAL A 47 9.88 8.90 6.34
N MET A 48 10.86 9.30 5.53
CA MET A 48 12.28 9.02 5.78
C MET A 48 12.83 9.71 7.03
N GLU A 49 12.33 10.92 7.32
CA GLU A 49 12.73 11.72 8.49
C GLU A 49 12.46 10.99 9.80
N ASP A 50 11.30 10.35 9.89
CA ASP A 50 10.83 9.65 11.09
C ASP A 50 10.96 8.13 10.98
N SER A 51 11.58 7.61 9.92
CA SER A 51 11.67 6.17 9.59
C SER A 51 10.32 5.45 9.74
N THR A 52 9.24 6.12 9.31
CA THR A 52 7.86 5.71 9.57
C THR A 52 7.15 5.29 8.29
N VAL A 53 6.28 4.29 8.41
CA VAL A 53 5.35 3.87 7.37
C VAL A 53 3.97 4.43 7.70
N GLU A 54 3.42 5.25 6.81
CA GLU A 54 2.07 5.78 6.97
C GLU A 54 1.11 5.12 5.99
N VAL A 55 0.16 4.33 6.52
CA VAL A 55 -0.89 3.72 5.71
C VAL A 55 -2.03 4.72 5.51
N HIS A 56 -2.24 5.15 4.27
CA HIS A 56 -3.26 6.16 3.95
C HIS A 56 -4.60 5.55 3.55
N ARG A 57 -4.58 4.43 2.81
CA ARG A 57 -5.81 3.81 2.29
C ARG A 57 -5.70 2.29 2.21
N VAL A 58 -6.84 1.63 2.45
CA VAL A 58 -7.05 0.22 2.15
C VAL A 58 -8.29 0.13 1.28
N LEU A 59 -8.13 -0.27 0.02
CA LEU A 59 -9.17 -0.25 -1.01
C LEU A 59 -9.49 -1.67 -1.47
N HIS A 60 -10.74 -1.95 -1.81
CA HIS A 60 -11.13 -3.25 -2.38
C HIS A 60 -11.09 -3.17 -3.92
N TYR A 61 -10.18 -3.87 -4.59
CA TYR A 61 -9.90 -3.59 -6.02
C TYR A 61 -11.08 -3.85 -6.96
N LYS A 62 -12.00 -4.77 -6.63
CA LYS A 62 -13.19 -5.02 -7.46
C LYS A 62 -14.28 -3.96 -7.32
N GLN A 63 -14.29 -3.21 -6.22
CA GLN A 63 -15.33 -2.23 -5.91
C GLN A 63 -14.85 -0.81 -6.20
N ASP A 64 -13.54 -0.55 -6.06
CA ASP A 64 -12.98 0.81 -6.06
C ASP A 64 -12.23 1.21 -7.35
N SER A 65 -12.11 0.36 -8.39
CA SER A 65 -11.91 0.69 -9.84
C SER A 65 -10.95 -0.28 -10.58
N PRO A 66 -11.20 -0.58 -11.88
CA PRO A 66 -10.38 -1.47 -12.73
C PRO A 66 -9.07 -0.87 -13.31
N ARG A 67 -8.61 0.33 -12.89
CA ARG A 67 -7.46 1.03 -13.50
C ARG A 67 -6.20 1.15 -12.63
N ILE A 68 -6.18 0.49 -11.47
CA ILE A 68 -5.13 0.67 -10.44
C ILE A 68 -4.03 -0.42 -10.54
N LEU A 69 -4.23 -1.41 -11.40
CA LEU A 69 -3.25 -2.47 -11.70
C LEU A 69 -2.72 -2.37 -13.13
#